data_AF-A0A6H1JFX4-F1
#
_entry.id   AF-A0A6H1JFX4-F1
#
_cell.length_a   1.000
_cell.length_b   1.000
_cell.length_c   1.000
_cell.angle_alpha   90.00
_cell.angle_beta   90.00
_cell.angle_gamma   90.00
#
_symmetry.space_group_name_H-M   'P 1'
#
loop_
_entity.id
_entity.type
_entity.pdbx_description
1 polymer ?
#
loop_
_entity_poly.entity_id
_entity_poly.type
_entity_poly.pdbx_seq_one_letter_code
_entity_poly.pdbx_strand_id
1 'polypeptide(L)'
;MGIAGISVVIAAAVVITGLGWFFFGPRRARTARMEGGVQRIEVTVRGGYSPDVIRVRQGMPVELVFDRQESGECTSRVVFPDLRVSAGLPAYARTTVRVSPDRAGSFGFACGMNMIHGTLLVERAGAPEAPDIAVAVGPAAVTTGGSPGGEGGAAEAEAAEAAERRAEITDLTRRVVVGKDDSVAAIVALQRLGLEVVIITGDNARTADAIAAQVGVDRVLAEVLPEHKADEIRRLQREGRTVGMVGDGINDAPALAAADVGLAIGTGTDVAIEAADITLISGSLTGVVTAIRLSRATMRNIRQNLFFALVYNAVGVPLAAGALYPLWGIRLSPMIAAVAMAASSLSVVTNASRLRRWRITGSAARSGRPRPYPRSPHRGRIRWHHRQPGAHVRGWGTRN
;
A
#
# COMPACT_ATOMS: atom_id res chain seq x y z
N MET A 1 19.43 44.16 -22.61
CA MET A 1 18.75 43.00 -23.25
C MET A 1 17.92 43.55 -24.39
N GLY A 2 18.00 43.00 -25.61
CA GLY A 2 17.11 43.44 -26.70
C GLY A 2 15.67 42.95 -26.50
N ILE A 3 14.70 43.57 -27.18
CA ILE A 3 13.26 43.25 -27.03
C ILE A 3 13.00 41.75 -27.17
N ALA A 4 13.57 41.11 -28.20
CA ALA A 4 13.45 39.67 -28.44
C ALA A 4 13.94 38.80 -27.26
N GLY A 5 14.97 39.24 -26.52
CA GLY A 5 15.46 38.53 -25.33
C GLY A 5 14.48 38.59 -24.16
N ILE A 6 13.77 39.71 -24.01
CA ILE A 6 12.70 39.86 -23.01
C ILE A 6 11.50 38.99 -23.41
N SER A 7 11.12 38.97 -24.69
CA SER A 7 10.05 38.12 -25.22
C SER A 7 10.27 36.64 -24.92
N VAL A 8 11.49 36.13 -25.14
CA VAL A 8 11.84 34.72 -24.91
C VAL A 8 11.79 34.36 -23.41
N VAL A 9 12.27 35.24 -22.53
CA VAL A 9 12.22 35.01 -21.08
C VAL A 9 10.78 35.01 -20.57
N ILE A 10 9.94 35.94 -21.03
CA ILE A 10 8.50 35.96 -20.68
C ILE A 10 7.81 34.69 -21.19
N ALA A 11 8.05 34.29 -22.44
CA ALA A 11 7.47 33.06 -23.00
C ALA A 11 7.90 31.81 -22.20
N ALA A 12 9.19 31.69 -21.85
CA ALA A 12 9.69 30.59 -21.02
C ALA A 12 9.07 30.59 -19.61
N ALA A 13 8.97 31.76 -18.97
CA ALA A 13 8.34 31.89 -17.65
C ALA A 13 6.84 31.55 -17.69
N VAL A 14 6.12 31.96 -18.73
CA VAL A 14 4.70 31.58 -18.95
C VAL A 14 4.55 30.08 -19.18
N VAL A 15 5.41 29.45 -19.98
CA VAL A 15 5.37 27.98 -20.21
C VAL A 15 5.70 27.21 -18.92
N ILE A 16 6.71 27.62 -18.16
CA ILE A 16 7.09 26.99 -16.88
C ILE A 16 5.96 27.17 -15.85
N THR A 17 5.36 28.36 -15.75
CA THR A 17 4.26 28.64 -14.82
C THR A 17 3.00 27.88 -15.25
N GLY A 18 2.71 27.80 -16.55
CA GLY A 18 1.61 27.03 -17.12
C GLY A 18 1.75 25.53 -16.88
N LEU A 19 2.94 24.96 -17.07
CA LEU A 19 3.25 23.57 -16.73
C LEU A 19 3.17 23.33 -15.23
N GLY A 20 3.70 24.24 -14.40
CA GLY A 20 3.58 24.16 -12.95
C GLY A 20 2.12 24.16 -12.49
N TRP A 21 1.28 25.04 -13.04
CA TRP A 21 -0.16 25.08 -12.75
C TRP A 21 -0.92 23.88 -13.34
N PHE A 22 -0.52 23.35 -14.49
CA PHE A 22 -1.14 22.15 -15.08
C PHE A 22 -0.86 20.89 -14.25
N PHE A 23 0.37 20.71 -13.75
CA PHE A 23 0.75 19.54 -12.95
C PHE A 23 0.40 19.66 -11.46
N PHE A 24 0.43 20.87 -10.89
CA PHE A 24 0.26 21.13 -9.44
C PHE A 24 -0.89 22.07 -9.08
N GLY A 25 -1.74 22.44 -10.05
CA GLY A 25 -2.91 23.28 -9.80
C GLY A 25 -3.97 22.59 -8.92
N PRO A 26 -4.71 23.34 -8.09
CA PRO A 26 -5.72 22.77 -7.21
C PRO A 26 -6.89 22.18 -8.02
N ARG A 27 -7.06 20.86 -7.96
CA ARG A 27 -8.13 20.14 -8.65
C ARG A 27 -9.49 20.59 -8.11
N ARG A 28 -10.31 21.22 -8.96
CA ARG A 28 -11.62 21.75 -8.57
C ARG A 28 -12.67 20.64 -8.53
N ALA A 29 -13.01 20.19 -7.33
CA ALA A 29 -14.10 19.23 -7.11
C ALA A 29 -15.41 19.72 -7.74
N ARG A 30 -16.06 18.87 -8.55
CA ARG A 30 -17.38 19.16 -9.14
C ARG A 30 -18.47 18.66 -8.19
N THR A 31 -19.34 19.56 -7.75
CA THR A 31 -20.48 19.21 -6.89
C THR A 31 -21.57 18.52 -7.70
N ALA A 32 -22.17 17.44 -7.16
CA ALA A 32 -23.31 16.78 -7.78
C ALA A 32 -24.54 17.69 -7.84
N ARG A 33 -25.37 17.52 -8.88
CA ARG A 33 -26.61 18.30 -9.05
C ARG A 33 -27.76 17.59 -8.33
N MET A 34 -28.53 18.33 -7.54
CA MET A 34 -29.72 17.80 -6.89
C MET A 34 -30.86 17.66 -7.92
N GLU A 35 -31.41 16.46 -8.06
CA GLU A 35 -32.54 16.17 -8.94
C GLU A 35 -33.46 15.15 -8.25
N GLY A 36 -34.71 15.52 -7.97
CA GLY A 36 -35.69 14.63 -7.33
C GLY A 36 -35.33 14.11 -5.93
N GLY A 37 -34.47 14.80 -5.18
CA GLY A 37 -33.96 14.34 -3.87
C GLY A 37 -32.74 13.40 -3.95
N VAL A 38 -32.28 13.08 -5.16
CA VAL A 38 -31.08 12.29 -5.42
C VAL A 38 -29.95 13.20 -5.91
N GLN A 39 -28.71 12.89 -5.54
CA GLN A 39 -27.52 13.60 -6.00
C GLN A 39 -27.00 12.98 -7.30
N ARG A 40 -27.25 13.59 -8.44
CA ARG A 40 -26.83 13.05 -9.75
C ARG A 40 -25.58 13.76 -10.27
N ILE A 41 -24.61 12.99 -10.76
CA ILE A 41 -23.44 13.53 -11.47
C ILE A 41 -23.00 12.59 -12.59
N GLU A 42 -22.57 13.17 -13.71
CA GLU A 42 -22.02 12.46 -14.86
C GLU A 42 -20.49 12.44 -14.80
N VAL A 43 -19.89 11.28 -15.05
CA VAL A 43 -18.45 11.01 -15.01
C VAL A 43 -18.03 10.43 -16.35
N THR A 44 -17.33 11.20 -17.16
CA THR A 44 -16.78 10.71 -18.44
C THR A 44 -15.56 9.83 -18.16
N VAL A 45 -15.49 8.67 -18.82
CA VAL A 45 -14.35 7.74 -18.72
C VAL A 45 -13.64 7.66 -20.07
N ARG A 46 -12.42 8.22 -20.13
CA ARG A 46 -11.57 8.25 -21.33
C ARG A 46 -10.10 8.40 -20.92
N GLY A 47 -9.41 7.29 -20.66
CA GLY A 47 -8.05 7.27 -20.12
C GLY A 47 -7.91 7.89 -18.72
N GLY A 48 -9.04 8.10 -18.04
CA GLY A 48 -9.17 8.87 -16.81
C GLY A 48 -10.64 9.06 -16.44
N TYR A 49 -10.94 9.34 -15.17
CA TYR A 49 -12.27 9.80 -14.74
C TYR A 49 -12.32 11.33 -14.80
N SER A 50 -13.38 11.88 -15.39
CA SER A 50 -13.61 13.33 -15.48
C SER A 50 -15.06 13.66 -15.12
N PRO A 51 -15.33 14.33 -13.97
CA PRO A 51 -14.38 14.78 -12.95
C PRO A 51 -13.71 13.62 -12.20
N ASP A 52 -12.47 13.83 -11.76
CA ASP A 52 -11.74 12.92 -10.87
C ASP A 52 -12.08 13.19 -9.39
N VAL A 53 -12.54 14.39 -9.03
CA VAL A 53 -13.01 14.72 -7.67
C VAL A 53 -14.48 15.17 -7.69
N ILE A 54 -15.31 14.43 -6.97
CA ILE A 54 -16.77 14.56 -6.90
C ILE A 54 -17.16 14.96 -5.48
N ARG A 55 -17.97 16.00 -5.32
CA ARG A 55 -18.48 16.43 -3.99
C ARG A 55 -19.98 16.10 -3.84
N VAL A 56 -20.32 15.43 -2.75
CA VAL A 56 -21.68 15.01 -2.36
C VAL A 56 -21.92 15.22 -0.86
N ARG A 57 -23.17 15.13 -0.43
CA ARG A 57 -23.63 15.21 0.96
C ARG A 57 -23.92 13.83 1.54
N GLN A 58 -23.59 13.65 2.83
CA GLN A 58 -23.88 12.46 3.61
C GLN A 58 -25.39 12.19 3.72
N GLY A 59 -25.79 10.92 3.78
CA GLY A 59 -27.18 10.53 4.10
C GLY A 59 -28.19 10.72 2.96
N MET A 60 -27.77 11.16 1.78
CA MET A 60 -28.62 11.21 0.58
C MET A 60 -28.05 10.30 -0.52
N PRO A 61 -28.90 9.53 -1.23
CA PRO A 61 -28.45 8.65 -2.31
C PRO A 61 -27.81 9.46 -3.45
N VAL A 62 -26.78 8.88 -4.05
CA VAL A 62 -26.01 9.45 -5.16
C VAL A 62 -26.13 8.54 -6.38
N GLU A 63 -26.44 9.12 -7.54
CA GLU A 63 -26.38 8.47 -8.84
C GLU A 63 -25.19 8.99 -9.64
N LEU A 64 -24.18 8.13 -9.78
CA LEU A 64 -22.96 8.36 -10.56
C LEU A 64 -23.16 7.76 -11.95
N VAL A 65 -23.41 8.61 -12.95
CA VAL A 65 -23.60 8.17 -14.35
C VAL A 65 -22.25 8.15 -15.04
N PHE A 66 -21.64 6.97 -15.14
CA PHE A 66 -20.38 6.77 -15.86
C PHE A 66 -20.65 6.68 -17.36
N ASP A 67 -20.11 7.61 -18.14
CA ASP A 67 -20.18 7.62 -19.61
C ASP A 67 -18.82 7.16 -20.17
N ARG A 68 -18.71 5.86 -20.49
CA ARG A 68 -17.43 5.25 -20.91
C ARG A 68 -17.24 5.42 -22.43
N GLN A 69 -16.35 6.31 -22.83
CA GLN A 69 -16.11 6.68 -24.23
C GLN A 69 -14.88 5.97 -24.84
N GLU A 70 -14.55 4.78 -24.35
CA GLU A 70 -13.39 3.98 -24.78
C GLU A 70 -13.64 2.46 -24.64
N SER A 71 -12.77 1.67 -25.28
CA SER A 71 -12.82 0.20 -25.27
C SER A 71 -11.78 -0.49 -24.37
N GLY A 72 -10.78 0.22 -23.85
CA GLY A 72 -9.66 -0.38 -23.11
C GLY A 72 -10.07 -1.12 -21.83
N GLU A 73 -9.69 -2.39 -21.69
CA GLU A 73 -10.16 -3.31 -20.62
C GLU A 73 -9.98 -2.77 -19.20
N CYS A 74 -8.96 -1.95 -18.97
CA CYS A 74 -8.70 -1.29 -17.70
C CYS A 74 -9.90 -0.53 -17.13
N THR A 75 -10.74 0.07 -17.98
CA THR A 75 -11.93 0.84 -17.56
C THR A 75 -13.24 0.07 -17.66
N SER A 76 -13.19 -1.25 -17.87
CA SER A 76 -14.37 -2.14 -17.94
C SER A 76 -15.16 -2.29 -16.63
N ARG A 77 -14.63 -1.78 -15.52
CA ARG A 77 -15.24 -1.85 -14.18
C ARG A 77 -14.80 -0.65 -13.36
N VAL A 78 -15.71 -0.16 -12.51
CA VAL A 78 -15.42 0.77 -11.41
C VAL A 78 -15.68 0.09 -10.07
N VAL A 79 -14.87 0.42 -9.07
CA VAL A 79 -14.91 -0.13 -7.71
C VAL A 79 -14.83 1.03 -6.71
N PHE A 80 -15.69 0.99 -5.70
CA PHE A 80 -15.69 1.87 -4.52
C PHE A 80 -15.45 0.98 -3.30
N PRO A 81 -14.20 0.70 -2.90
CA PRO A 81 -13.89 -0.30 -1.88
C PRO A 81 -14.55 0.03 -0.53
N ASP A 82 -14.41 1.27 -0.08
CA ASP A 82 -14.98 1.79 1.16
C ASP A 82 -16.52 1.67 1.24
N LEU A 83 -17.19 1.77 0.08
CA LEU A 83 -18.66 1.70 -0.04
C LEU A 83 -19.13 0.30 -0.47
N ARG A 84 -18.21 -0.65 -0.71
CA ARG A 84 -18.44 -2.02 -1.20
C ARG A 84 -19.28 -2.10 -2.47
N VAL A 85 -19.18 -1.11 -3.36
CA VAL A 85 -19.89 -1.07 -4.64
C VAL A 85 -18.92 -1.35 -5.79
N SER A 86 -19.24 -2.33 -6.63
CA SER A 86 -18.57 -2.54 -7.93
C SER A 86 -19.59 -2.64 -9.05
N ALA A 87 -19.30 -1.98 -10.17
CA ALA A 87 -20.14 -2.00 -11.37
C ALA A 87 -19.28 -2.21 -12.62
N GLY A 88 -19.75 -3.08 -13.52
CA GLY A 88 -19.19 -3.18 -14.87
C GLY A 88 -19.57 -1.95 -15.68
N LEU A 89 -18.63 -1.43 -16.47
CA LEU A 89 -18.80 -0.29 -17.37
C LEU A 89 -18.58 -0.79 -18.82
N PRO A 90 -19.63 -1.15 -19.58
CA PRO A 90 -19.47 -1.59 -20.96
C PRO A 90 -18.86 -0.49 -21.84
N ALA A 91 -18.16 -0.88 -22.90
CA ALA A 91 -17.51 0.08 -23.80
C ALA A 91 -18.57 0.89 -24.57
N TYR A 92 -18.36 2.19 -24.72
CA TYR A 92 -19.28 3.13 -25.40
C TYR A 92 -20.70 3.15 -24.81
N ALA A 93 -20.82 2.92 -23.50
CA ALA A 93 -22.09 2.85 -22.78
C ALA A 93 -22.13 3.77 -21.56
N ARG A 94 -23.35 4.12 -21.16
CA ARG A 94 -23.66 4.86 -19.94
C ARG A 94 -24.13 3.89 -18.86
N THR A 95 -23.55 3.97 -17.67
CA THR A 95 -23.89 3.09 -16.54
C THR A 95 -24.11 3.91 -15.27
N THR A 96 -25.30 3.81 -14.70
CA THR A 96 -25.64 4.46 -13.43
C THR A 96 -25.24 3.58 -12.25
N VAL A 97 -24.29 4.06 -11.46
CA VAL A 97 -23.85 3.43 -10.20
C VAL A 97 -24.50 4.18 -9.05
N ARG A 98 -25.26 3.45 -8.21
CA ARG A 98 -25.93 4.02 -7.03
C ARG A 98 -25.06 3.78 -5.80
N VAL A 99 -24.77 4.85 -5.06
CA VAL A 99 -24.06 4.78 -3.77
C VAL A 99 -24.78 5.64 -2.73
N SER A 100 -24.81 5.18 -1.48
CA SER A 100 -25.44 5.90 -0.36
C SER A 100 -24.43 6.03 0.77
N PRO A 101 -23.63 7.12 0.81
CA PRO A 101 -22.58 7.28 1.82
C PRO A 101 -23.18 7.55 3.21
N ASP A 102 -22.94 6.61 4.12
CA ASP A 102 -23.34 6.62 5.54
C ASP A 102 -22.48 7.55 6.39
N ARG A 103 -21.21 7.75 6.00
CA ARG A 103 -20.19 8.52 6.71
C ARG A 103 -19.68 9.69 5.86
N ALA A 104 -19.35 10.80 6.52
CA ALA A 104 -18.62 11.90 5.89
C ALA A 104 -17.11 11.63 5.88
N GLY A 105 -16.44 11.99 4.79
CA GLY A 105 -15.05 11.62 4.54
C GLY A 105 -14.68 11.72 3.06
N SER A 106 -13.48 11.24 2.73
CA SER A 106 -12.98 11.11 1.36
C SER A 106 -12.93 9.64 1.00
N PHE A 107 -13.74 9.23 0.01
CA PHE A 107 -13.89 7.83 -0.39
C PHE A 107 -13.22 7.62 -1.75
N GLY A 108 -12.33 6.64 -1.84
CA GLY A 108 -11.65 6.32 -3.09
C GLY A 108 -12.58 5.58 -4.05
N PHE A 109 -12.46 5.86 -5.36
CA PHE A 109 -12.97 4.94 -6.38
C PHE A 109 -11.94 4.75 -7.48
N ALA A 110 -11.86 3.53 -8.02
CA ALA A 110 -10.85 3.17 -8.98
C ALA A 110 -11.42 2.25 -10.07
N CYS A 111 -10.68 2.14 -11.18
CA CYS A 111 -10.97 1.13 -12.19
C CYS A 111 -10.62 -0.27 -11.69
N GLY A 112 -11.16 -1.33 -12.30
CA GLY A 112 -10.99 -2.71 -11.82
C GLY A 112 -9.54 -3.24 -11.73
N MET A 113 -8.57 -2.57 -12.37
CA MET A 113 -7.12 -2.87 -12.25
C MET A 113 -6.35 -1.81 -11.43
N ASN A 114 -7.06 -0.97 -10.67
CA ASN A 114 -6.52 0.05 -9.77
C ASN A 114 -5.45 1.00 -10.37
N MET A 115 -5.55 1.32 -11.67
CA MET A 115 -4.62 2.25 -12.36
C MET A 115 -5.19 3.66 -12.57
N ILE A 116 -6.51 3.81 -12.53
CA ILE A 116 -7.22 5.07 -12.73
C ILE A 116 -8.10 5.29 -11.52
N HIS A 117 -7.97 6.46 -10.88
CA HIS A 117 -8.63 6.77 -9.62
C HIS A 117 -9.45 8.07 -9.72
N GLY A 118 -10.48 8.14 -8.89
CA GLY A 118 -11.19 9.34 -8.52
C GLY A 118 -11.50 9.33 -7.03
N THR A 119 -12.11 10.42 -6.56
CA THR A 119 -12.40 10.66 -5.14
C THR A 119 -13.80 11.20 -4.98
N LEU A 120 -14.58 10.57 -4.11
CA LEU A 120 -15.90 11.01 -3.69
C LEU A 120 -15.79 11.65 -2.30
N LEU A 121 -15.86 12.98 -2.26
CA LEU A 121 -15.82 13.78 -1.04
C LEU A 121 -17.25 13.93 -0.50
N VAL A 122 -17.50 13.38 0.70
CA VAL A 122 -18.80 13.38 1.36
C VAL A 122 -18.80 14.38 2.52
N GLU A 123 -19.63 15.42 2.43
CA GLU A 123 -19.76 16.48 3.43
C GLU A 123 -20.95 16.24 4.36
N ARG A 124 -20.80 16.53 5.67
CA ARG A 124 -21.89 16.40 6.65
C ARG A 124 -22.99 17.43 6.38
N ALA A 125 -24.24 16.98 6.32
CA ALA A 125 -25.38 17.86 6.60
C ALA A 125 -25.47 18.11 8.12
N GLY A 126 -26.02 19.25 8.54
CA GLY A 126 -26.21 19.57 9.96
C GLY A 126 -27.16 18.59 10.65
N ALA A 127 -26.79 18.15 11.86
CA ALA A 127 -27.56 17.29 12.77
C ALA A 127 -28.72 18.08 13.45
N PRO A 128 -29.70 17.45 14.15
CA PRO A 128 -29.74 16.10 14.74
C PRO A 128 -30.91 15.22 14.21
N GLU A 129 -31.25 14.01 14.71
CA GLU A 129 -30.76 13.21 15.85
C GLU A 129 -30.87 11.68 15.56
N ALA A 130 -30.76 10.80 16.56
CA ALA A 130 -31.03 9.35 16.45
C ALA A 130 -32.35 8.94 17.15
N PRO A 131 -32.91 7.76 16.84
CA PRO A 131 -32.86 6.69 17.86
C PRO A 131 -32.62 5.26 17.33
N ASP A 132 -32.24 4.36 18.24
CA ASP A 132 -32.09 2.91 18.04
C ASP A 132 -33.43 2.16 17.88
N ILE A 133 -33.38 0.89 17.41
CA ILE A 133 -33.94 -0.32 18.10
C ILE A 133 -33.58 -1.63 17.33
N ALA A 134 -33.67 -2.75 18.04
CA ALA A 134 -32.94 -4.00 17.86
C ALA A 134 -33.55 -5.12 16.97
N VAL A 135 -32.64 -5.96 16.42
CA VAL A 135 -32.59 -7.45 16.42
C VAL A 135 -33.85 -8.29 16.09
N ALA A 136 -33.67 -9.24 15.15
CA ALA A 136 -34.27 -10.58 15.22
C ALA A 136 -33.39 -11.64 14.52
N VAL A 137 -33.19 -12.80 15.17
CA VAL A 137 -32.58 -14.02 14.60
C VAL A 137 -33.58 -15.16 14.76
N GLY A 138 -33.71 -16.04 13.76
CA GLY A 138 -34.54 -17.25 13.82
C GLY A 138 -33.85 -18.45 13.13
N PRO A 139 -34.18 -19.72 13.49
CA PRO A 139 -33.26 -20.84 13.32
C PRO A 139 -33.76 -21.97 12.39
N ALA A 140 -33.03 -23.10 12.44
CA ALA A 140 -33.30 -24.44 11.86
C ALA A 140 -32.66 -24.70 10.46
N ALA A 141 -32.27 -25.93 10.08
CA ALA A 141 -32.45 -27.23 10.75
C ALA A 141 -31.24 -28.19 10.57
N VAL A 142 -31.13 -29.17 11.46
CA VAL A 142 -30.26 -30.37 11.32
C VAL A 142 -31.03 -31.47 10.57
N THR A 143 -30.33 -32.26 9.77
CA THR A 143 -30.85 -33.54 9.23
C THR A 143 -29.81 -34.66 9.39
N THR A 144 -30.31 -35.85 9.74
CA THR A 144 -29.53 -37.06 10.04
C THR A 144 -30.03 -38.26 9.26
N GLY A 145 -29.12 -39.15 8.86
CA GLY A 145 -29.38 -40.47 8.25
C GLY A 145 -28.30 -40.78 7.21
N GLY A 146 -27.84 -42.02 7.00
CA GLY A 146 -28.10 -43.30 7.67
C GLY A 146 -27.27 -44.38 6.97
N SER A 147 -26.64 -45.30 7.72
CA SER A 147 -25.78 -46.40 7.20
C SER A 147 -26.63 -47.68 6.91
N PRO A 148 -26.11 -48.87 6.48
CA PRO A 148 -24.71 -49.31 6.28
C PRO A 148 -24.42 -50.21 5.04
N GLY A 149 -23.18 -50.71 4.91
CA GLY A 149 -22.89 -52.04 4.33
C GLY A 149 -21.72 -52.13 3.34
N GLY A 150 -20.69 -52.95 3.63
CA GLY A 150 -19.60 -53.24 2.68
C GLY A 150 -18.28 -53.74 3.29
N GLU A 151 -18.28 -54.89 3.97
CA GLU A 151 -17.02 -55.50 4.46
C GLU A 151 -16.25 -56.17 3.32
N GLY A 152 -14.96 -55.82 3.16
CA GLY A 152 -14.08 -56.41 2.15
C GLY A 152 -12.91 -55.51 1.72
N GLY A 153 -13.09 -54.19 1.72
CA GLY A 153 -12.05 -53.23 1.29
C GLY A 153 -11.40 -52.41 2.42
N ALA A 154 -11.78 -52.63 3.68
CA ALA A 154 -11.44 -51.73 4.79
C ALA A 154 -9.93 -51.55 5.01
N ALA A 155 -9.16 -52.65 5.03
CA ALA A 155 -7.72 -52.59 5.30
C ALA A 155 -6.92 -51.95 4.14
N GLU A 156 -7.36 -52.12 2.90
CA GLU A 156 -6.70 -51.52 1.72
C GLU A 156 -7.08 -50.04 1.58
N ALA A 157 -8.33 -49.68 1.93
CA ALA A 157 -8.78 -48.29 2.02
C ALA A 157 -8.06 -47.54 3.16
N GLU A 158 -7.94 -48.12 4.36
CA GLU A 158 -7.15 -47.54 5.46
C GLU A 158 -5.68 -47.39 5.09
N ALA A 159 -5.09 -48.35 4.36
CA ALA A 159 -3.70 -48.26 3.90
C ALA A 159 -3.52 -47.13 2.85
N ALA A 160 -4.47 -46.96 1.94
CA ALA A 160 -4.47 -45.87 0.96
C ALA A 160 -4.65 -44.50 1.65
N GLU A 161 -5.62 -44.37 2.56
CA GLU A 161 -5.88 -43.14 3.31
C GLU A 161 -4.68 -42.79 4.23
N ALA A 162 -4.05 -43.79 4.85
CA ALA A 162 -2.83 -43.58 5.64
C ALA A 162 -1.63 -43.18 4.76
N ALA A 163 -1.53 -43.65 3.52
CA ALA A 163 -0.50 -43.23 2.57
C ALA A 163 -0.74 -41.79 2.08
N GLU A 164 -1.99 -41.42 1.81
CA GLU A 164 -2.39 -40.05 1.41
C GLU A 164 -2.15 -39.05 2.55
N ARG A 165 -2.61 -39.35 3.78
CA ARG A 165 -2.29 -38.56 4.97
C ARG A 165 -0.78 -38.46 5.23
N ARG A 166 0.01 -39.52 4.98
CA ARG A 166 1.48 -39.45 5.08
C ARG A 166 2.10 -38.55 4.01
N ALA A 167 1.58 -38.55 2.78
CA ALA A 167 2.02 -37.64 1.73
C ALA A 167 1.71 -36.19 2.07
N GLU A 168 0.50 -35.90 2.57
CA GLU A 168 0.07 -34.60 3.05
C GLU A 168 0.95 -34.11 4.22
N ILE A 169 1.16 -34.93 5.25
CA ILE A 169 2.06 -34.62 6.38
C ILE A 169 3.49 -34.36 5.90
N THR A 170 3.98 -35.12 4.92
CA THR A 170 5.33 -34.94 4.36
C THR A 170 5.44 -33.62 3.59
N ASP A 171 4.43 -33.25 2.80
CA ASP A 171 4.42 -31.97 2.09
C ASP A 171 4.27 -30.77 3.05
N LEU A 172 3.37 -30.86 4.03
CA LEU A 172 3.24 -29.86 5.11
C LEU A 172 4.57 -29.69 5.87
N THR A 173 5.22 -30.80 6.26
CA THR A 173 6.52 -30.77 6.95
C THR A 173 7.59 -30.12 6.07
N ARG A 174 7.62 -30.45 4.77
CA ARG A 174 8.55 -29.84 3.80
C ARG A 174 8.31 -28.34 3.65
N ARG A 175 7.05 -27.89 3.55
CA ARG A 175 6.68 -26.47 3.47
C ARG A 175 7.10 -25.70 4.73
N VAL A 176 6.89 -26.29 5.92
CA VAL A 176 7.29 -25.69 7.21
C VAL A 176 8.81 -25.56 7.32
N VAL A 177 9.58 -26.58 6.92
CA VAL A 177 11.06 -26.54 6.93
C VAL A 177 11.59 -25.51 5.93
N VAL A 178 11.11 -25.52 4.68
CA VAL A 178 11.53 -24.55 3.66
C VAL A 178 11.16 -23.12 4.06
N GLY A 179 9.96 -22.91 4.61
CA GLY A 179 9.52 -21.61 5.12
C GLY A 179 10.38 -21.11 6.28
N LYS A 180 10.79 -22.00 7.19
CA LYS A 180 11.72 -21.67 8.28
C LYS A 180 13.09 -21.24 7.76
N ASP A 181 13.67 -21.97 6.81
CA ASP A 181 15.00 -21.65 6.27
C ASP A 181 15.01 -20.33 5.46
N ASP A 182 13.98 -20.07 4.64
CA ASP A 182 13.82 -18.79 3.94
C ASP A 182 13.57 -17.62 4.91
N SER A 183 12.79 -17.84 5.98
CA SER A 183 12.56 -16.84 7.03
C SER A 183 13.87 -16.43 7.71
N VAL A 184 14.69 -17.39 8.14
CA VAL A 184 16.00 -17.12 8.76
C VAL A 184 16.92 -16.36 7.80
N ALA A 185 17.00 -16.81 6.55
CA ALA A 185 17.85 -16.17 5.53
C ALA A 185 17.42 -14.72 5.24
N ALA A 186 16.11 -14.47 5.14
CA ALA A 186 15.54 -13.15 4.94
C ALA A 186 15.81 -12.21 6.14
N ILE A 187 15.54 -12.67 7.37
CA ILE A 187 15.74 -11.89 8.60
C ILE A 187 17.20 -11.49 8.77
N VAL A 188 18.14 -12.43 8.60
CA VAL A 188 19.59 -12.13 8.64
C VAL A 188 19.98 -11.12 7.54
N ALA A 189 19.36 -11.19 6.36
CA ALA A 189 19.62 -10.24 5.29
C ALA A 189 19.04 -8.84 5.57
N LEU A 190 17.88 -8.74 6.22
CA LEU A 190 17.27 -7.47 6.69
C LEU A 190 18.13 -6.82 7.78
N GLN A 191 18.57 -7.58 8.77
CA GLN A 191 19.49 -7.11 9.82
C GLN A 191 20.81 -6.60 9.23
N ARG A 192 21.38 -7.32 8.24
CA ARG A 192 22.57 -6.86 7.48
C ARG A 192 22.34 -5.60 6.65
N LEU A 193 21.08 -5.25 6.32
CA LEU A 193 20.72 -3.97 5.69
C LEU A 193 20.57 -2.82 6.70
N GLY A 194 20.78 -3.08 7.99
CA GLY A 194 20.69 -2.11 9.08
C GLY A 194 19.26 -1.90 9.61
N LEU A 195 18.37 -2.86 9.42
CA LEU A 195 16.97 -2.80 9.83
C LEU A 195 16.74 -3.56 11.14
N GLU A 196 15.98 -2.98 12.07
CA GLU A 196 15.42 -3.72 13.21
C GLU A 196 14.24 -4.56 12.69
N VAL A 197 14.27 -5.86 12.96
CA VAL A 197 13.15 -6.78 12.65
C VAL A 197 12.38 -7.01 13.94
N VAL A 198 11.06 -6.95 13.86
CA VAL A 198 10.13 -7.13 14.98
C VAL A 198 9.08 -8.16 14.57
N ILE A 199 8.80 -9.14 15.42
CA ILE A 199 7.69 -10.09 15.21
C ILE A 199 6.45 -9.58 15.93
N ILE A 200 5.30 -9.61 15.24
CA ILE A 200 3.98 -9.31 15.80
C ILE A 200 3.05 -10.52 15.58
N THR A 201 2.47 -11.06 16.64
CA THR A 201 1.59 -12.24 16.56
C THR A 201 0.47 -12.18 17.62
N GLY A 202 -0.64 -12.85 17.32
CA GLY A 202 -1.70 -13.16 18.27
C GLY A 202 -1.38 -14.37 19.17
N ASP A 203 -0.34 -15.14 18.87
CA ASP A 203 0.09 -16.28 19.67
C ASP A 203 0.48 -15.87 21.09
N ASN A 204 0.38 -16.84 22.01
CA ASN A 204 0.86 -16.68 23.38
C ASN A 204 2.39 -16.41 23.42
N ALA A 205 2.83 -15.69 24.44
CA ALA A 205 4.22 -15.26 24.56
C ALA A 205 5.26 -16.40 24.50
N ARG A 206 4.95 -17.60 25.01
CA ARG A 206 5.90 -18.74 25.01
C ARG A 206 6.16 -19.26 23.59
N THR A 207 5.12 -19.37 22.77
CA THR A 207 5.26 -19.76 21.35
C THR A 207 6.01 -18.68 20.58
N ALA A 208 5.63 -17.41 20.77
CA ALA A 208 6.23 -16.28 20.07
C ALA A 208 7.73 -16.12 20.36
N ASP A 209 8.12 -16.18 21.64
CA ASP A 209 9.54 -16.12 22.07
C ASP A 209 10.34 -17.31 21.51
N ALA A 210 9.75 -18.51 21.47
CA ALA A 210 10.41 -19.71 20.94
C ALA A 210 10.62 -19.66 19.41
N ILE A 211 9.70 -19.04 18.67
CA ILE A 211 9.87 -18.80 17.22
C ILE A 211 10.94 -17.73 17.00
N ALA A 212 10.86 -16.61 17.73
CA ALA A 212 11.81 -15.51 17.62
C ALA A 212 13.26 -15.93 17.91
N ALA A 213 13.47 -16.78 18.91
CA ALA A 213 14.77 -17.37 19.23
C ALA A 213 15.31 -18.27 18.09
N GLN A 214 14.44 -18.99 17.38
CA GLN A 214 14.83 -19.83 16.23
C GLN A 214 15.22 -18.99 15.00
N VAL A 215 14.58 -17.83 14.80
CA VAL A 215 14.85 -16.96 13.64
C VAL A 215 15.81 -15.79 13.92
N GLY A 216 16.25 -15.63 15.17
CA GLY A 216 17.22 -14.60 15.57
C GLY A 216 16.64 -13.19 15.66
N VAL A 217 15.40 -13.04 16.14
CA VAL A 217 14.74 -11.74 16.34
C VAL A 217 14.70 -11.36 17.82
N ASP A 218 15.17 -10.15 18.15
CA ASP A 218 15.27 -9.65 19.54
C ASP A 218 13.98 -9.05 20.10
N ARG A 219 13.07 -8.53 19.25
CA ARG A 219 11.85 -7.81 19.67
C ARG A 219 10.60 -8.55 19.18
N VAL A 220 9.76 -8.95 20.13
CA VAL A 220 8.53 -9.73 19.90
C VAL A 220 7.36 -9.05 20.58
N LEU A 221 6.22 -9.04 19.87
CA LEU A 221 4.97 -8.45 20.29
C LEU A 221 3.91 -9.55 20.18
N ALA A 222 3.74 -10.30 21.26
CA ALA A 222 2.85 -11.44 21.37
C ALA A 222 1.47 -11.04 21.92
N GLU A 223 0.49 -11.93 21.81
CA GLU A 223 -0.88 -11.75 22.32
C GLU A 223 -1.57 -10.48 21.76
N VAL A 224 -1.20 -10.06 20.53
CA VAL A 224 -1.76 -8.87 19.87
C VAL A 224 -2.97 -9.25 19.01
N LEU A 225 -4.15 -8.77 19.38
CA LEU A 225 -5.37 -8.89 18.58
C LEU A 225 -5.20 -8.19 17.21
N PRO A 226 -5.82 -8.69 16.12
CA PRO A 226 -5.72 -8.08 14.78
C PRO A 226 -5.99 -6.57 14.77
N GLU A 227 -7.01 -6.16 15.52
CA GLU A 227 -7.47 -4.79 15.68
C GLU A 227 -6.38 -3.85 16.25
N HIS A 228 -5.52 -4.38 17.14
CA HIS A 228 -4.45 -3.62 17.80
C HIS A 228 -3.10 -3.69 17.09
N LYS A 229 -2.95 -4.51 16.03
CA LYS A 229 -1.71 -4.53 15.22
C LYS A 229 -1.42 -3.17 14.58
N ALA A 230 -2.46 -2.43 14.18
CA ALA A 230 -2.33 -1.08 13.65
C ALA A 230 -1.88 -0.05 14.73
N ASP A 231 -2.37 -0.18 15.97
CA ASP A 231 -1.99 0.71 17.07
C ASP A 231 -0.53 0.50 17.51
N GLU A 232 -0.06 -0.74 17.40
CA GLU A 232 1.33 -1.13 17.63
C GLU A 232 2.26 -0.50 16.59
N ILE A 233 1.90 -0.53 15.31
CA ILE A 233 2.63 0.16 14.23
C ILE A 233 2.66 1.68 14.49
N ARG A 234 1.51 2.28 14.83
CA ARG A 234 1.44 3.70 15.24
C ARG A 234 2.27 4.00 16.49
N ARG A 235 2.51 3.03 17.38
CA ARG A 235 3.44 3.20 18.51
C ARG A 235 4.88 3.23 18.04
N LEU A 236 5.28 2.30 17.19
CA LEU A 236 6.62 2.26 16.60
C LEU A 236 6.92 3.52 15.76
N GLN A 237 5.95 4.02 15.00
CA GLN A 237 6.06 5.30 14.27
C GLN A 237 6.27 6.50 15.22
N ARG A 238 5.56 6.53 16.35
CA ARG A 238 5.76 7.54 17.41
C ARG A 238 7.11 7.43 18.14
N GLU A 239 7.82 6.29 18.05
CA GLU A 239 9.23 6.19 18.46
C GLU A 239 10.18 6.90 17.46
N GLY A 240 9.66 7.55 16.41
CA GLY A 240 10.45 8.22 15.37
C GLY A 240 11.01 7.27 14.29
N ARG A 241 10.43 6.07 14.17
CA ARG A 241 10.86 5.03 13.23
C ARG A 241 9.98 5.05 11.98
N THR A 242 10.58 4.83 10.81
CA THR A 242 9.83 4.42 9.61
C THR A 242 9.57 2.92 9.70
N VAL A 243 8.30 2.51 9.62
CA VAL A 243 7.85 1.14 9.87
C VAL A 243 7.35 0.52 8.57
N GLY A 244 7.98 -0.58 8.14
CA GLY A 244 7.43 -1.45 7.12
C GLY A 244 6.75 -2.66 7.75
N MET A 245 5.51 -2.96 7.36
CA MET A 245 4.81 -4.18 7.79
C MET A 245 4.86 -5.24 6.70
N VAL A 246 4.98 -6.51 7.10
CA VAL A 246 4.85 -7.68 6.23
C VAL A 246 3.75 -8.58 6.79
N GLY A 247 2.81 -9.04 5.95
CA GLY A 247 1.68 -9.88 6.38
C GLY A 247 1.00 -10.68 5.26
N ASP A 248 0.08 -11.56 5.62
CA ASP A 248 -0.77 -12.35 4.69
C ASP A 248 -2.10 -11.64 4.35
N GLY A 249 -2.49 -10.68 5.18
CA GLY A 249 -3.33 -9.54 4.82
C GLY A 249 -4.84 -9.70 4.92
N ILE A 250 -5.40 -10.86 5.29
CA ILE A 250 -6.80 -10.88 5.79
C ILE A 250 -6.86 -10.18 7.15
N ASN A 251 -6.09 -10.70 8.11
CA ASN A 251 -6.07 -10.21 9.49
C ASN A 251 -5.15 -8.99 9.66
N ASP A 252 -4.30 -8.74 8.66
CA ASP A 252 -3.23 -7.74 8.71
C ASP A 252 -3.52 -6.48 7.89
N ALA A 253 -4.56 -6.46 7.04
CA ALA A 253 -4.87 -5.29 6.19
C ALA A 253 -4.95 -3.94 6.95
N PRO A 254 -5.62 -3.82 8.11
CA PRO A 254 -5.65 -2.54 8.86
C PRO A 254 -4.29 -2.08 9.35
N ALA A 255 -3.35 -3.02 9.53
CA ALA A 255 -2.00 -2.78 10.00
C ALA A 255 -1.04 -2.53 8.83
N LEU A 256 -1.20 -3.23 7.70
CA LEU A 256 -0.51 -2.97 6.43
C LEU A 256 -0.76 -1.54 5.96
N ALA A 257 -2.03 -1.11 5.95
CA ALA A 257 -2.42 0.25 5.59
C ALA A 257 -2.04 1.33 6.63
N ALA A 258 -1.62 0.94 7.84
CA ALA A 258 -1.12 1.85 8.87
C ALA A 258 0.41 2.01 8.86
N ALA A 259 1.13 1.11 8.17
CA ALA A 259 2.58 1.18 8.02
C ALA A 259 3.00 2.32 7.08
N ASP A 260 4.27 2.74 7.16
CA ASP A 260 4.85 3.66 6.18
C ASP A 260 5.10 2.95 4.82
N VAL A 261 5.21 1.62 4.85
CA VAL A 261 5.18 0.73 3.67
C VAL A 261 4.54 -0.61 4.07
N GLY A 262 3.40 -0.95 3.48
CA GLY A 262 2.76 -2.27 3.61
C GLY A 262 3.29 -3.26 2.56
N LEU A 263 3.63 -4.49 2.98
CA LEU A 263 4.03 -5.58 2.09
C LEU A 263 3.16 -6.83 2.30
N ALA A 264 2.38 -7.23 1.29
CA ALA A 264 1.64 -8.48 1.28
C ALA A 264 2.51 -9.64 0.74
N ILE A 265 2.35 -10.85 1.27
CA ILE A 265 3.09 -12.06 0.82
C ILE A 265 2.16 -13.12 0.22
N GLY A 266 2.60 -13.69 -0.91
CA GLY A 266 1.98 -14.81 -1.59
C GLY A 266 0.74 -14.42 -2.39
N THR A 267 -0.18 -15.37 -2.56
CA THR A 267 -1.54 -15.13 -3.04
C THR A 267 -2.39 -14.57 -1.91
N GLY A 268 -1.98 -13.42 -1.34
CA GLY A 268 -2.77 -12.69 -0.37
C GLY A 268 -4.17 -12.46 -0.92
N THR A 269 -5.17 -12.43 -0.04
CA THR A 269 -6.55 -12.16 -0.48
C THR A 269 -6.67 -10.80 -1.15
N ASP A 270 -7.74 -10.56 -1.91
CA ASP A 270 -7.93 -9.27 -2.59
C ASP A 270 -7.78 -8.08 -1.62
N VAL A 271 -8.26 -8.25 -0.38
CA VAL A 271 -8.11 -7.28 0.73
C VAL A 271 -6.65 -7.03 1.12
N ALA A 272 -5.80 -8.06 1.09
CA ALA A 272 -4.35 -7.94 1.35
C ALA A 272 -3.64 -7.15 0.24
N ILE A 273 -4.02 -7.41 -1.01
CA ILE A 273 -3.45 -6.80 -2.21
C ILE A 273 -3.90 -5.32 -2.33
N GLU A 274 -5.14 -5.01 -1.96
CA GLU A 274 -5.66 -3.64 -1.90
C GLU A 274 -5.03 -2.81 -0.76
N ALA A 275 -4.67 -3.45 0.37
CA ALA A 275 -4.17 -2.76 1.56
C ALA A 275 -2.64 -2.58 1.63
N ALA A 276 -1.87 -3.13 0.67
CA ALA A 276 -0.41 -3.10 0.69
C ALA A 276 0.19 -2.34 -0.50
N ASP A 277 1.25 -1.55 -0.26
CA ASP A 277 2.00 -0.85 -1.31
C ASP A 277 2.78 -1.80 -2.23
N ILE A 278 3.15 -2.98 -1.72
CA ILE A 278 3.96 -3.97 -2.44
C ILE A 278 3.39 -5.37 -2.21
N THR A 279 2.93 -6.03 -3.28
CA THR A 279 2.53 -7.44 -3.24
C THR A 279 3.65 -8.34 -3.75
N LEU A 280 4.10 -9.28 -2.91
CA LEU A 280 5.11 -10.27 -3.25
C LEU A 280 4.44 -11.56 -3.75
N ILE A 281 4.34 -11.72 -5.07
CA ILE A 281 3.70 -12.88 -5.74
C ILE A 281 4.27 -14.21 -5.24
N SER A 282 5.59 -14.28 -5.00
CA SER A 282 6.21 -15.41 -4.32
C SER A 282 5.93 -15.36 -2.83
N GLY A 283 5.47 -16.47 -2.24
CA GLY A 283 5.33 -16.67 -0.79
C GLY A 283 6.64 -16.69 0.02
N SER A 284 7.70 -16.05 -0.48
CA SER A 284 9.06 -16.03 0.09
C SER A 284 9.39 -14.67 0.68
N LEU A 285 9.90 -14.67 1.91
CA LEU A 285 10.37 -13.48 2.63
C LEU A 285 11.63 -12.87 2.00
N THR A 286 12.39 -13.64 1.20
CA THR A 286 13.49 -13.10 0.38
C THR A 286 13.01 -12.05 -0.64
N GLY A 287 11.71 -12.04 -0.99
CA GLY A 287 11.07 -10.97 -1.76
C GLY A 287 11.17 -9.59 -1.09
N VAL A 288 10.97 -9.51 0.22
CA VAL A 288 11.06 -8.27 1.02
C VAL A 288 12.47 -7.68 0.93
N VAL A 289 13.49 -8.53 1.12
CA VAL A 289 14.91 -8.15 1.01
C VAL A 289 15.22 -7.61 -0.39
N THR A 290 14.65 -8.23 -1.41
CA THR A 290 14.83 -7.87 -2.81
C THR A 290 14.21 -6.50 -3.12
N ALA A 291 12.97 -6.26 -2.68
CA ALA A 291 12.28 -4.97 -2.84
C ALA A 291 13.07 -3.82 -2.19
N ILE A 292 13.56 -4.00 -0.97
CA ILE A 292 14.35 -2.98 -0.25
C ILE A 292 15.70 -2.72 -0.94
N ARG A 293 16.38 -3.76 -1.43
CA ARG A 293 17.64 -3.63 -2.19
C ARG A 293 17.42 -2.89 -3.51
N LEU A 294 16.34 -3.23 -4.24
CA LEU A 294 15.96 -2.57 -5.48
C LEU A 294 15.64 -1.09 -5.24
N SER A 295 14.80 -0.78 -4.25
CA SER A 295 14.48 0.61 -3.86
C SER A 295 15.74 1.43 -3.56
N ARG A 296 16.68 0.90 -2.75
CA ARG A 296 17.97 1.57 -2.47
C ARG A 296 18.82 1.77 -3.73
N ALA A 297 18.77 0.86 -4.72
CA ALA A 297 19.46 1.01 -6.00
C ALA A 297 18.80 2.06 -6.90
N THR A 298 17.46 2.06 -6.99
CA THR A 298 16.65 3.04 -7.72
C THR A 298 16.87 4.46 -7.17
N MET A 299 16.79 4.64 -5.85
CA MET A 299 17.03 5.95 -5.22
C MET A 299 18.46 6.47 -5.43
N ARG A 300 19.45 5.58 -5.52
CA ARG A 300 20.82 5.97 -5.91
C ARG A 300 20.89 6.45 -7.36
N ASN A 301 20.17 5.80 -8.27
CA ASN A 301 20.09 6.21 -9.68
C ASN A 301 19.40 7.57 -9.82
N ILE A 302 18.28 7.78 -9.13
CA ILE A 302 17.54 9.06 -9.10
C ILE A 302 18.44 10.20 -8.62
N ARG A 303 19.19 10.01 -7.52
CA ARG A 303 20.13 11.02 -7.01
C ARG A 303 21.24 11.36 -8.01
N GLN A 304 21.74 10.38 -8.77
CA GLN A 304 22.72 10.61 -9.83
C GLN A 304 22.13 11.42 -10.98
N ASN A 305 20.91 11.09 -11.41
CA ASN A 305 20.23 11.82 -12.49
C ASN A 305 19.91 13.27 -12.08
N LEU A 306 19.47 13.48 -10.83
CA LEU A 306 19.25 14.81 -10.26
C LEU A 306 20.57 15.59 -10.13
N PHE A 307 21.68 14.95 -9.75
CA PHE A 307 23.00 15.57 -9.73
C PHE A 307 23.43 16.03 -11.13
N PHE A 308 23.31 15.19 -12.15
CA PHE A 308 23.61 15.59 -13.53
C PHE A 308 22.73 16.75 -13.98
N ALA A 309 21.41 16.67 -13.76
CA ALA A 309 20.49 17.76 -14.08
C ALA A 309 20.85 19.08 -13.37
N LEU A 310 21.23 19.02 -12.09
CA LEU A 310 21.67 20.19 -11.34
C LEU A 310 22.97 20.78 -11.91
N VAL A 311 23.97 19.95 -12.23
CA VAL A 311 25.25 20.38 -12.82
C VAL A 311 25.02 21.06 -14.18
N TYR A 312 24.21 20.47 -15.06
CA TYR A 312 23.91 21.07 -16.37
C TYR A 312 23.24 22.44 -16.23
N ASN A 313 22.29 22.61 -15.29
CA ASN A 313 21.64 23.89 -15.05
C ASN A 313 22.56 24.90 -14.34
N ALA A 314 23.35 24.46 -13.36
CA ALA A 314 24.30 25.30 -12.62
C ALA A 314 25.42 25.85 -13.51
N VAL A 315 25.84 25.11 -14.56
CA VAL A 315 26.76 25.63 -15.59
C VAL A 315 26.00 26.44 -16.63
N GLY A 316 24.87 25.92 -17.14
CA GLY A 316 24.13 26.52 -18.25
C GLY A 316 23.53 27.89 -17.98
N VAL A 317 23.00 28.13 -16.76
CA VAL A 317 22.38 29.41 -16.40
C VAL A 317 23.39 30.57 -16.38
N PRO A 318 24.56 30.49 -15.69
CA PRO A 318 25.60 31.52 -15.80
C PRO A 318 26.13 31.70 -17.23
N LEU A 319 26.29 30.61 -18.00
CA LEU A 319 26.73 30.67 -19.39
C LEU A 319 25.74 31.46 -20.27
N ALA A 320 24.44 31.21 -20.10
CA ALA A 320 23.36 31.92 -20.80
C ALA A 320 23.21 33.38 -20.32
N ALA A 321 23.43 33.65 -19.03
CA ALA A 321 23.47 34.99 -18.46
C ALA A 321 24.69 35.82 -18.92
N GLY A 322 25.66 35.20 -19.60
CA GLY A 322 26.81 35.89 -20.18
C GLY A 322 28.06 35.92 -19.29
N ALA A 323 28.21 35.00 -18.33
CA ALA A 323 29.38 34.94 -17.45
C ALA A 323 30.73 34.81 -18.20
N LEU A 324 30.73 34.20 -19.41
CA LEU A 324 31.91 34.11 -20.29
C LEU A 324 32.05 35.26 -21.29
N TYR A 325 31.03 36.11 -21.42
CA TYR A 325 31.02 37.21 -22.35
C TYR A 325 32.15 38.25 -22.12
N PRO A 326 32.46 38.70 -20.88
CA PRO A 326 33.50 39.71 -20.68
C PRO A 326 34.94 39.19 -20.88
N LEU A 327 35.17 37.87 -20.79
CA LEU A 327 36.51 37.28 -20.92
C LEU A 327 36.80 36.74 -22.32
N TRP A 328 35.81 36.13 -22.98
CA TRP A 328 36.00 35.43 -24.26
C TRP A 328 35.02 35.85 -25.35
N GLY A 329 34.11 36.81 -25.10
CA GLY A 329 33.10 37.25 -26.07
C GLY A 329 32.01 36.21 -26.37
N ILE A 330 32.11 35.01 -25.80
CA ILE A 330 31.20 33.88 -26.05
C ILE A 330 29.84 34.18 -25.43
N ARG A 331 28.79 34.11 -26.25
CA ARG A 331 27.39 34.03 -25.82
C ARG A 331 26.87 32.64 -26.11
N LEU A 332 25.99 32.12 -25.25
CA LEU A 332 25.38 30.82 -25.44
C LEU A 332 24.50 30.82 -26.70
N SER A 333 24.90 30.09 -27.74
CA SER A 333 24.08 29.97 -28.96
C SER A 333 22.93 28.97 -28.72
N PRO A 334 21.75 29.18 -29.35
CA PRO A 334 20.64 28.22 -29.26
C PRO A 334 21.03 26.80 -29.70
N MET A 335 21.99 26.68 -30.63
CA MET A 335 22.51 25.41 -31.11
C MET A 335 23.30 24.66 -30.01
N ILE A 336 24.16 25.36 -29.25
CA ILE A 336 24.88 24.78 -28.11
C ILE A 336 23.89 24.38 -27.00
N ALA A 337 22.86 25.19 -26.75
CA ALA A 337 21.79 24.87 -25.81
C ALA A 337 21.05 23.58 -26.19
N ALA A 338 20.68 23.43 -27.47
CA ALA A 338 19.99 22.24 -27.99
C ALA A 338 20.85 20.97 -27.87
N VAL A 339 22.14 21.05 -28.22
CA VAL A 339 23.08 19.93 -28.06
C VAL A 339 23.26 19.56 -26.59
N ALA A 340 23.38 20.54 -25.68
CA ALA A 340 23.48 20.28 -24.25
C ALA A 340 22.21 19.61 -23.67
N MET A 341 21.02 20.01 -24.13
CA MET A 341 19.73 19.42 -23.74
C MET A 341 19.56 17.98 -24.27
N ALA A 342 20.04 17.69 -25.49
CA ALA A 342 20.06 16.34 -26.03
C ALA A 342 21.06 15.45 -25.26
N ALA A 343 22.27 15.96 -24.98
CA ALA A 343 23.30 15.23 -24.25
C ALA A 343 22.91 14.93 -22.80
N SER A 344 22.28 15.87 -22.09
CA SER A 344 21.79 15.64 -20.72
C SER A 344 20.71 14.56 -20.69
N SER A 345 19.76 14.60 -21.63
CA SER A 345 18.72 13.58 -21.79
C SER A 345 19.33 12.19 -22.05
N LEU A 346 20.30 12.10 -22.96
CA LEU A 346 21.01 10.85 -23.26
C LEU A 346 21.78 10.31 -22.04
N SER A 347 22.44 11.18 -21.26
CA SER A 347 23.16 10.79 -20.04
C SER A 347 22.23 10.24 -18.94
N VAL A 348 21.05 10.85 -18.76
CA VAL A 348 20.06 10.41 -17.77
C VAL A 348 19.44 9.08 -18.19
N VAL A 349 19.05 8.92 -19.46
CA VAL A 349 18.46 7.68 -19.98
C VAL A 349 19.47 6.52 -19.96
N THR A 350 20.74 6.76 -20.32
CA THR A 350 21.78 5.72 -20.22
C THR A 350 22.12 5.38 -18.77
N ASN A 351 22.16 6.34 -17.85
CA ASN A 351 22.36 6.04 -16.43
C ASN A 351 21.18 5.26 -15.84
N ALA A 352 19.93 5.66 -16.12
CA ALA A 352 18.72 4.92 -15.72
C ALA A 352 18.73 3.48 -16.26
N SER A 353 19.13 3.31 -17.53
CA SER A 353 19.25 1.99 -18.18
C SER A 353 20.25 1.04 -17.51
N ARG A 354 21.16 1.52 -16.65
CA ARG A 354 22.03 0.65 -15.85
C ARG A 354 21.25 -0.19 -14.84
N LEU A 355 20.10 0.28 -14.36
CA LEU A 355 19.24 -0.48 -13.43
C LEU A 355 18.67 -1.74 -14.08
N ARG A 356 18.46 -1.75 -15.41
CA ARG A 356 18.07 -2.96 -16.17
C ARG A 356 19.13 -4.08 -16.12
N ARG A 357 20.38 -3.74 -15.85
CA ARG A 357 21.50 -4.69 -15.67
C ARG A 357 21.77 -5.01 -14.20
N TRP A 358 20.99 -4.46 -13.27
CA TRP A 358 21.09 -4.80 -11.86
C TRP A 358 20.56 -6.22 -11.63
N ARG A 359 21.47 -7.15 -11.34
CA ARG A 359 21.11 -8.52 -10.97
C ARG A 359 20.96 -8.59 -9.46
N ILE A 360 19.92 -9.31 -9.02
CA ILE A 360 19.76 -9.70 -7.63
C ILE A 360 20.88 -10.69 -7.31
N THR A 361 21.96 -10.23 -6.68
CA THR A 361 23.00 -11.14 -6.22
C THR A 361 22.42 -11.97 -5.08
N GLY A 362 22.20 -13.26 -5.38
CA GLY A 362 21.79 -14.27 -4.40
C GLY A 362 22.73 -14.28 -3.20
N SER A 363 22.26 -14.85 -2.08
CA SER A 363 22.91 -14.79 -0.78
C SER A 363 24.30 -15.46 -0.76
N ALA A 364 25.33 -14.72 -1.17
CA ALA A 364 26.70 -15.02 -0.79
C ALA A 364 26.84 -14.64 0.69
N ALA A 365 26.64 -15.62 1.56
CA ALA A 365 26.82 -15.48 3.00
C ALA A 365 28.28 -15.20 3.34
N ARG A 366 28.71 -13.93 3.27
CA ARG A 366 29.92 -13.48 3.95
C ARG A 366 29.74 -13.79 5.44
N SER A 367 30.62 -14.65 5.95
CA SER A 367 30.65 -15.21 7.32
C SER A 367 30.99 -14.20 8.42
N GLY A 368 30.65 -12.92 8.22
CA GLY A 368 30.62 -11.95 9.30
C GLY A 368 29.42 -12.22 10.19
N ARG A 369 29.66 -12.48 11.49
CA ARG A 369 28.62 -12.41 12.52
C ARG A 369 27.90 -11.05 12.39
N PRO A 370 26.56 -11.00 12.38
CA PRO A 370 25.86 -9.73 12.38
C PRO A 370 26.28 -8.92 13.62
N ARG A 371 26.52 -7.62 13.44
CA ARG A 371 26.69 -6.73 14.59
C ARG A 371 25.34 -6.64 15.31
N PRO A 372 25.26 -6.86 16.63
CA PRO A 372 24.05 -6.58 17.38
C PRO A 372 23.63 -5.13 17.14
N TYR A 373 22.34 -4.92 16.89
CA TYR A 373 21.78 -3.57 16.87
C TYR A 373 22.01 -2.93 18.26
N PRO A 374 22.38 -1.63 18.35
CA PRO A 374 22.53 -0.98 19.65
C PRO A 374 21.20 -1.08 20.41
N ARG A 375 21.21 -1.79 21.54
CA ARG A 375 20.01 -2.08 22.33
C ARG A 375 19.29 -0.78 22.65
N SER A 376 18.01 -0.67 22.28
CA SER A 376 17.19 0.45 22.72
C SER A 376 17.08 0.43 24.25
N PRO A 377 16.99 1.59 24.94
CA PRO A 377 16.83 1.63 26.39
C PRO A 377 15.52 1.00 26.87
N HIS A 378 14.54 0.86 25.97
CA HIS A 378 13.20 0.40 26.28
C HIS A 378 13.06 -1.12 26.16
N ARG A 379 13.64 -1.86 27.12
CA ARG A 379 13.17 -3.22 27.48
C ARG A 379 11.81 -3.15 28.19
N GLY A 380 10.82 -2.58 27.51
CA GLY A 380 9.44 -2.46 27.98
C GLY A 380 8.63 -3.71 27.65
N ARG A 381 8.45 -4.61 28.63
CA ARG A 381 7.59 -5.79 28.48
C ARG A 381 6.12 -5.35 28.55
N ILE A 382 5.52 -5.05 27.40
CA ILE A 382 4.12 -4.64 27.33
C ILE A 382 3.26 -5.90 27.33
N ARG A 383 2.67 -6.18 28.49
CA ARG A 383 1.79 -7.32 28.74
C ARG A 383 0.34 -6.82 28.71
N TRP A 384 -0.46 -7.33 27.79
CA TRP A 384 -1.88 -6.98 27.70
C TRP A 384 -2.64 -7.54 28.91
N HIS A 385 -2.94 -6.67 29.87
CA HIS A 385 -3.80 -7.01 31.00
C HIS A 385 -5.23 -6.55 30.69
N HIS A 386 -6.12 -7.51 30.38
CA HIS A 386 -7.57 -7.25 30.36
C HIS A 386 -8.04 -6.75 31.73
N ARG A 387 -8.34 -5.46 31.84
CA ARG A 387 -9.18 -4.93 32.93
C ARG A 387 -10.63 -5.01 32.48
N GLN A 388 -11.34 -6.06 32.89
CA GLN A 388 -12.80 -6.05 32.83
C GLN A 388 -13.33 -5.01 33.84
N PRO A 389 -14.28 -4.14 33.47
CA PRO A 389 -14.96 -3.26 34.41
C PRO A 389 -16.02 -4.08 35.18
N GLY A 390 -15.57 -4.75 36.25
CA GLY A 390 -16.46 -5.45 37.18
C GLY A 390 -17.36 -4.48 37.95
N ALA A 391 -18.67 -4.71 37.93
CA ALA A 391 -19.65 -3.89 38.62
C ALA A 391 -19.48 -3.97 40.15
N HIS A 392 -19.27 -2.83 40.82
CA HIS A 392 -19.39 -2.73 42.26
C HIS A 392 -20.83 -2.38 42.66
N VAL A 393 -21.59 -3.40 43.04
CA VAL A 393 -22.82 -3.24 43.83
C VAL A 393 -22.45 -3.03 45.31
N ARG A 394 -23.35 -2.35 46.02
CA ARG A 394 -23.17 -1.72 47.34
C ARG A 394 -22.88 -2.70 48.48
N GLY A 395 -22.19 -2.21 49.51
CA GLY A 395 -22.18 -2.78 50.86
C GLY A 395 -21.81 -1.72 51.90
N TRP A 396 -22.79 -1.25 52.69
CA TRP A 396 -22.53 -0.44 53.89
C TRP A 396 -22.13 -1.34 55.05
N GLY A 397 -21.16 -0.92 55.87
CA GLY A 397 -20.77 -1.62 57.10
C GLY A 397 -19.92 -0.72 57.99
N THR A 398 -20.32 -0.52 59.24
CA THR A 398 -19.75 0.47 60.16
C THR A 398 -18.98 -0.21 61.31
N ARG A 399 -17.92 0.48 61.81
CA ARG A 399 -17.17 0.20 63.05
C ARG A 399 -16.36 -1.13 62.98
N ASN A 400 -15.24 -1.26 63.69
CA ASN A 400 -14.81 -0.60 64.93
C ASN A 400 -13.37 -0.07 64.84
#